data_AF-A0A661BCT5-F1
#
_entry.id   AF-A0A661BCT5-F1
#
_cell.length_a   1.000
_cell.length_b   1.000
_cell.length_c   1.000
_cell.angle_alpha   90.00
_cell.angle_beta   90.00
_cell.angle_gamma   90.00
#
_symmetry.space_group_name_H-M   'P 1'
#
loop_
_entity.id
_entity.type
_entity.pdbx_description
1 polymer ?
#
loop_
_entity_poly.entity_id
_entity_poly.type
_entity_poly.pdbx_seq_one_letter_code
_entity_poly.pdbx_strand_id
1 'polypeptide(L)' 'FYGVDTPDKKQLIAANKSVEEIRQFIGADSLGYLSIEGMLSIKGLPKMGFCTACFGTKYPVLIEDEAMKYKME' A
#
# COMPACT_ATOMS: atom_id res chain seq x y z
N PHE A 1 6.58 8.56 -3.72
CA PHE A 1 7.79 7.98 -3.08
C PHE A 1 8.29 6.78 -3.88
N TYR A 2 9.62 6.59 -3.92
CA TYR A 2 10.35 5.56 -4.69
C TYR A 2 10.01 5.46 -6.18
N GLY A 3 9.60 6.57 -6.80
CA GLY A 3 9.51 6.70 -8.26
C GLY A 3 8.29 6.05 -8.93
N VAL A 4 7.35 5.50 -8.15
CA VAL A 4 6.05 5.05 -8.67
C VAL A 4 5.04 6.17 -8.50
N ASP A 5 4.37 6.54 -9.59
CA ASP A 5 3.28 7.51 -9.58
C ASP A 5 2.03 6.86 -8.96
N THR A 6 1.59 7.42 -7.84
CA THR A 6 0.42 6.96 -7.10
C THR A 6 -0.37 8.18 -6.62
N PRO A 7 -1.72 8.16 -6.68
CA PRO A 7 -2.53 9.25 -6.16
C PRO A 7 -2.24 9.55 -4.68
N ASP A 8 -2.67 10.73 -4.23
CA ASP A 8 -2.62 11.07 -2.81
C ASP A 8 -3.33 10.02 -1.96
N LYS A 9 -2.84 9.79 -0.74
CA LYS A 9 -3.47 8.84 0.22
C LYS A 9 -4.97 9.12 0.41
N LYS A 10 -5.38 10.39 0.40
CA LYS A 10 -6.80 10.80 0.51
C LYS A 10 -7.66 10.36 -0.68
N GLN A 11 -7.05 10.10 -1.84
CA GLN A 11 -7.70 9.63 -3.06
C GLN A 11 -7.69 8.10 -3.17
N LEU A 12 -6.90 7.38 -2.37
CA LEU A 12 -6.86 5.93 -2.36
C LEU A 12 -8.06 5.35 -1.59
N ILE A 13 -8.90 4.57 -2.25
CA ILE A 13 -10.13 4.02 -1.63
C ILE A 13 -9.83 3.15 -0.40
N ALA A 14 -8.81 2.29 -0.49
CA ALA A 14 -8.40 1.40 0.60
C ALA A 14 -7.71 2.11 1.78
N ALA A 15 -7.36 3.39 1.62
CA ALA A 15 -6.86 4.21 2.74
C ALA A 15 -8.00 4.80 3.59
N ASN A 16 -9.23 4.84 3.06
CA ASN A 16 -10.35 5.56 3.66
C ASN A 16 -11.59 4.67 3.88
N LYS A 17 -11.57 3.42 3.42
CA LYS A 17 -12.68 2.48 3.49
C LYS A 17 -12.21 1.11 3.94
N SER A 18 -13.06 0.44 4.71
CA SER A 18 -12.93 -0.99 5.02
C SER A 18 -13.14 -1.86 3.77
N VAL A 19 -12.74 -3.13 3.85
CA VAL A 19 -12.92 -4.10 2.75
C VAL A 19 -14.39 -4.23 2.35
N GLU A 20 -15.31 -4.25 3.32
CA GLU A 20 -16.75 -4.36 3.05
C GLU A 20 -17.31 -3.12 2.34
N GLU A 21 -16.90 -1.92 2.76
CA GLU A 21 -17.30 -0.68 2.08
C GLU A 21 -16.75 -0.61 0.65
N ILE A 22 -15.54 -1.12 0.40
CA ILE A 22 -14.96 -1.18 -0.95
C ILE A 22 -15.75 -2.19 -1.80
N ARG A 23 -16.05 -3.37 -1.25
CA ARG A 23 -16.85 -4.41 -1.93
C ARG A 23 -18.18 -3.84 -2.40
N GLN A 24 -18.89 -3.12 -1.52
CA GLN A 24 -20.14 -2.46 -1.85
C GLN A 24 -19.95 -1.36 -2.90
N PHE A 25 -18.92 -0.53 -2.75
CA PHE A 25 -18.63 0.57 -3.68
C PHE A 25 -18.39 0.09 -5.12
N ILE A 26 -17.69 -1.03 -5.32
CA ILE A 26 -17.43 -1.60 -6.65
C ILE A 26 -18.56 -2.50 -7.16
N GLY A 27 -19.57 -2.80 -6.33
CA GLY A 27 -20.71 -3.65 -6.70
C GLY A 27 -20.37 -5.14 -6.84
N ALA A 28 -19.37 -5.65 -6.12
CA ALA A 28 -18.97 -7.05 -6.19
C ALA A 28 -19.72 -7.92 -5.17
N ASP A 29 -19.97 -9.20 -5.49
CA ASP A 29 -20.56 -10.16 -4.53
C ASP A 29 -19.62 -10.48 -3.37
N SER A 30 -18.31 -10.51 -3.64
CA SER A 30 -17.26 -10.74 -2.64
C SER A 30 -15.99 -9.98 -3.00
N LEU A 31 -15.16 -9.69 -1.99
CA LEU A 31 -13.86 -9.05 -2.15
C LEU A 31 -12.88 -9.60 -1.12
N GLY A 32 -11.70 -9.99 -1.58
CA GLY A 32 -10.58 -10.40 -0.74
C GLY A 32 -9.28 -9.77 -1.23
N TYR A 33 -8.45 -9.31 -0.31
CA TYR A 33 -7.08 -8.85 -0.60
C TYR A 33 -6.08 -9.97 -0.33
N LEU A 34 -5.01 -10.03 -1.12
CA LEU A 34 -3.85 -10.86 -0.80
C LEU A 34 -3.17 -10.27 0.45
N SER A 35 -2.87 -11.12 1.44
CA SER A 35 -2.12 -10.68 2.63
C SER A 35 -0.68 -10.34 2.27
N ILE A 36 -0.10 -9.40 3.01
CA ILE A 36 1.32 -9.01 2.82
C ILE A 36 2.21 -10.22 3.10
N GLU A 37 1.90 -11.01 4.13
CA GLU A 37 2.60 -12.24 4.48
C GLU A 37 2.50 -13.27 3.34
N GLY A 38 1.32 -13.41 2.74
CA GLY A 38 1.09 -14.28 1.58
C GLY A 38 1.94 -13.86 0.39
N MET A 39 1.96 -12.55 0.08
CA MET A 39 2.81 -11.99 -0.98
C MET A 39 4.30 -12.22 -0.73
N LEU A 40 4.77 -12.08 0.52
CA LEU A 40 6.18 -12.25 0.89
C LEU A 40 6.60 -13.73 1.01
N SER A 41 5.66 -14.67 1.00
CA SER A 41 5.95 -16.11 1.11
C SER A 41 6.49 -16.76 -0.17
N ILE A 42 6.60 -15.99 -1.27
CA ILE A 42 7.05 -16.49 -2.57
C ILE A 42 8.47 -17.07 -2.48
N LYS A 43 8.66 -18.28 -3.00
CA LYS A 43 9.97 -18.94 -3.06
C LYS A 43 10.90 -18.23 -4.04
N GLY A 44 12.18 -18.11 -3.68
CA GLY A 44 13.21 -17.50 -4.52
C GLY A 44 13.35 -15.98 -4.33
N LEU A 45 12.58 -15.39 -3.43
CA LEU A 45 12.74 -13.98 -3.06
C LEU A 45 14.09 -13.72 -2.34
N PRO A 46 14.77 -12.59 -2.62
CA PRO A 46 15.96 -12.17 -1.90
C PRO A 46 15.74 -12.05 -0.38
N LYS A 47 16.74 -12.49 0.40
CA LYS A 47 16.70 -12.42 1.88
C LYS A 47 16.74 -10.99 2.44
N MET A 48 17.05 -10.00 1.61
CA MET A 48 17.17 -8.59 2.01
C MET A 48 15.83 -7.90 2.25
N GLY A 49 14.70 -8.59 2.01
CA GLY A 49 13.36 -8.06 2.23
C GLY A 49 12.89 -7.13 1.11
N PHE A 50 11.63 -6.74 1.19
CA PHE A 50 10.96 -5.88 0.22
C PHE A 50 10.35 -4.67 0.92
N CYS A 51 10.35 -3.53 0.23
CA CYS A 51 9.55 -2.39 0.67
C CYS A 51 8.07 -2.75 0.57
N THR A 52 7.34 -2.61 1.68
CA THR A 52 5.88 -2.84 1.75
C THR A 52 5.09 -1.57 2.03
N ALA A 53 5.72 -0.39 1.88
CA ALA A 53 5.20 0.91 2.29
C ALA A 53 3.87 1.32 1.61
N CYS A 54 3.58 0.76 0.44
CA CYS A 54 2.33 1.02 -0.27
C CYS A 54 1.15 0.22 0.32
N PHE A 55 1.42 -0.89 1.01
CA PHE A 55 0.41 -1.83 1.53
C PHE A 55 0.24 -1.72 3.05
N GLY A 56 1.30 -1.35 3.76
CA GLY A 56 1.28 -0.90 5.15
C GLY A 56 2.16 0.33 5.25
N THR A 57 1.95 1.24 6.17
CA THR A 57 2.60 2.57 6.12
C THR A 57 4.08 2.59 6.54
N LYS A 58 4.79 1.46 6.44
CA LYS A 58 6.17 1.29 6.92
C LYS A 58 7.16 1.43 5.77
N TYR A 59 7.76 2.61 5.66
CA TYR A 59 8.90 2.82 4.78
C TYR A 59 10.18 2.27 5.44
N PRO A 60 11.10 1.64 4.68
CA PRO A 60 12.37 1.14 5.20
C PRO A 60 13.39 2.26 5.50
N VAL A 61 13.06 3.50 5.17
CA VAL A 61 13.82 4.70 5.52
C VAL A 61 12.99 5.55 6.49
N LEU A 62 13.65 6.25 7.40
CA LEU A 62 13.01 7.24 8.25
C LEU A 62 12.51 8.39 7.39
N ILE A 63 11.23 8.73 7.54
CA ILE A 63 10.64 9.92 6.95
C ILE A 63 10.54 10.94 8.08
N GLU A 64 11.47 11.89 8.11
CA GLU A 64 11.59 12.90 9.17
C GLU A 64 10.51 14.00 9.09
N ASP A 65 9.93 14.20 7.90
CA ASP A 65 8.93 15.22 7.65
C ASP A 65 7.84 14.66 6.72
N GLU A 66 6.59 14.58 7.19
CA GLU A 66 5.46 14.15 6.37
C GLU A 66 5.25 15.06 5.14
N ALA A 67 5.71 16.31 5.17
CA ALA A 67 5.68 17.23 4.03
C ALA A 67 6.70 16.89 2.94
N MET A 68 7.73 16.07 3.21
CA MET A 68 8.62 15.53 2.17
C MET A 68 7.86 14.63 1.18
N LYS A 69 6.66 14.16 1.54
CA LYS A 69 5.74 13.45 0.65
C LYS A 69 5.32 14.26 -0.57
N TYR A 70 5.18 15.57 -0.41
CA TYR A 70 4.68 16.49 -1.45
C TYR A 70 5.81 17.27 -2.13
N LYS A 71 7.08 17.09 -1.72
CA LYS A 71 8.25 17.78 -2.30
C LYS A 71 8.98 16.97 -3.37
N MET A 72 8.49 15.78 -3.71
CA MET A 72 9.05 14.93 -4.76
C MET A 72 8.24 14.99 -6.08
N GLU A 73 7.34 15.96 -6.21
CA GLU A 73 6.67 16.34 -7.46
C GLU A 73 7.49 17.38 -8.24
#